data_AF-A0AAV2ZJS5-F1
#
_entry.id   AF-A0AAV2ZJS5-F1
#
_cell.length_a   1.000
_cell.length_b   1.000
_cell.length_c   1.000
_cell.angle_alpha   90.00
_cell.angle_beta   90.00
_cell.angle_gamma   90.00
#
_symmetry.space_group_name_H-M   'P 1'
#
loop_
_entity.id
_entity.type
_entity.pdbx_description
1 polymer ?
#
loop_
_entity_poly.entity_id
_entity_poly.type
_entity_poly.pdbx_seq_one_letter_code
_entity_poly.pdbx_strand_id
1 'polypeptide(L)'
;MESRLRQLQLQMLEEKQKREREKPMKHGGNRWRSAREDRGSVAHYAKDIITSNVGRSKSAVKPVSSDIKQKTPAQVLEWLTSIGLDEYHSAFEFHQVTGGVLLELTLDEYVQIGVSKLSARNLLLVEAASKAKGRDKHRATGQKPVPVDIIDPKLHNAPPGPEVPSPTERRVHWSHVTPIADNPVRDGDGQVPINLADGEFDEDASHATFLKALLDWRGTDGDGAGADDKFWTNPMATGGGGKLLEGSYDEENEHIAFQRAVAAWRNGGVNQGLPSATEIITERSEQSCATSQRRSCWQCYRLVAADEVVRDTAVTKKEFCSDRCLDCYQQEYAHLYPKE
;
A
#
# COMPACT_ATOMS: atom_id res chain seq x y z
N MET A 1 14.36 -60.57 9.16
CA MET A 1 14.09 -59.12 9.27
C MET A 1 13.06 -58.63 8.25
N GLU A 2 13.09 -59.10 7.01
CA GLU A 2 12.16 -58.70 5.96
C GLU A 2 10.67 -58.97 6.27
N SER A 3 10.38 -60.07 6.98
CA SER A 3 9.03 -60.39 7.45
C SER A 3 8.45 -59.32 8.38
N ARG A 4 9.28 -58.79 9.29
CA ARG A 4 8.90 -57.73 10.25
C ARG A 4 8.64 -56.40 9.53
N LEU A 5 9.40 -56.11 8.48
CA LEU A 5 9.22 -54.94 7.62
C LEU A 5 7.89 -55.00 6.84
N ARG A 6 7.56 -56.14 6.24
CA ARG A 6 6.26 -56.32 5.55
C ARG A 6 5.08 -56.19 6.51
N GLN A 7 5.23 -56.72 7.73
CA GLN A 7 4.20 -56.64 8.76
C GLN A 7 3.98 -55.18 9.21
N LEU A 8 5.05 -54.40 9.34
CA LEU A 8 4.99 -52.98 9.69
C LEU A 8 4.39 -52.12 8.57
N GLN A 9 4.69 -52.44 7.30
CA GLN A 9 4.07 -51.78 6.15
C GLN A 9 2.55 -52.03 6.09
N LEU A 10 2.11 -53.26 6.37
CA LEU A 10 0.68 -53.59 6.44
C LEU A 10 -0.02 -52.83 7.57
N GLN A 11 0.60 -52.76 8.75
CA GLN A 11 0.07 -51.99 9.88
C GLN A 11 -0.06 -50.49 9.56
N MET A 12 0.95 -49.87 8.94
CA MET A 12 0.85 -48.47 8.54
C MET A 12 -0.26 -48.22 7.52
N LEU A 13 -0.47 -49.15 6.58
CA LEU A 13 -1.48 -49.00 5.54
C LEU A 13 -2.90 -49.11 6.14
N GLU A 14 -3.08 -50.04 7.07
CA GLU A 14 -4.33 -50.21 7.81
C GLU A 14 -4.63 -49.01 8.73
N GLU A 15 -3.62 -48.50 9.44
CA GLU A 15 -3.77 -47.31 10.28
C GLU A 15 -4.08 -46.06 9.44
N LYS A 16 -3.45 -45.90 8.27
CA LYS A 16 -3.75 -44.81 7.34
C LYS A 16 -5.20 -44.87 6.85
N GLN A 17 -5.68 -46.05 6.46
CA GLN A 17 -7.08 -46.22 6.06
C GLN A 17 -8.04 -45.94 7.22
N LYS A 18 -7.68 -46.34 8.44
CA LYS A 18 -8.46 -46.04 9.64
C LYS A 18 -8.56 -44.53 9.87
N ARG A 19 -7.45 -43.78 9.78
CA ARG A 19 -7.47 -42.31 9.89
C ARG A 19 -8.26 -41.64 8.77
N GLU A 20 -8.27 -42.19 7.56
CA GLU A 20 -9.08 -41.65 6.46
C GLU A 20 -10.57 -41.90 6.65
N ARG A 21 -10.97 -43.04 7.23
CA ARG A 21 -12.38 -43.33 7.59
C ARG A 21 -12.85 -42.56 8.81
N GLU A 22 -11.98 -42.38 9.80
CA GLU A 22 -12.30 -41.68 11.06
C GLU A 22 -12.19 -40.16 10.94
N LYS A 23 -11.56 -39.64 9.87
CA LYS A 23 -11.70 -38.22 9.52
C LYS A 23 -13.19 -37.96 9.28
N PRO A 24 -13.89 -37.23 10.17
CA PRO A 24 -15.27 -36.89 9.93
C PRO A 24 -15.31 -36.16 8.58
N MET A 25 -16.28 -36.49 7.73
CA MET A 25 -16.63 -35.71 6.52
C MET A 25 -17.07 -34.30 6.93
N LYS A 26 -16.17 -33.53 7.54
CA LYS A 26 -16.31 -32.10 7.72
C LYS A 26 -16.06 -31.53 6.34
N HIS A 27 -17.17 -31.39 5.63
CA HIS A 27 -17.48 -30.30 4.71
C HIS A 27 -16.26 -29.45 4.39
N GLY A 28 -15.79 -29.59 3.16
CA GLY A 28 -14.57 -28.97 2.67
C GLY A 28 -14.47 -27.49 3.05
N GLY A 29 -13.26 -27.06 3.37
CA GLY A 29 -12.73 -25.78 2.90
C GLY A 29 -13.47 -24.49 3.25
N ASN A 30 -14.48 -24.44 4.11
CA ASN A 30 -15.23 -23.22 4.38
C ASN A 30 -14.60 -22.34 5.47
N ARG A 31 -13.26 -22.30 5.55
CA ARG A 31 -12.54 -21.36 6.43
C ARG A 31 -12.34 -19.99 5.78
N TRP A 32 -12.70 -19.83 4.51
CA TRP A 32 -12.92 -18.53 3.89
C TRP A 32 -14.37 -18.13 4.11
N ARG A 33 -14.60 -17.05 4.88
CA ARG A 33 -15.93 -16.52 5.24
C ARG A 33 -16.79 -16.07 4.03
N SER A 34 -16.30 -16.22 2.80
CA SER A 34 -17.02 -15.93 1.56
C SER A 34 -17.92 -17.08 1.08
N ALA A 35 -17.76 -18.31 1.58
CA ALA A 35 -18.49 -19.49 1.10
C ALA A 35 -19.59 -19.97 2.06
N ARG A 36 -20.46 -19.07 2.56
CA ARG A 36 -21.70 -19.48 3.23
C ARG A 36 -22.80 -19.70 2.20
N GLU A 37 -23.33 -20.92 2.12
CA GLU A 37 -24.41 -21.32 1.20
C GLU A 37 -25.73 -20.57 1.44
N ASP A 38 -25.95 -20.06 2.66
CA ASP A 38 -27.10 -19.20 3.01
C ASP A 38 -27.13 -17.84 2.31
N ARG A 39 -26.08 -17.45 1.59
CA ARG A 39 -26.06 -16.16 0.86
C ARG A 39 -26.62 -16.23 -0.56
N GLY A 40 -27.20 -17.36 -0.94
CA GLY A 40 -27.79 -17.54 -2.26
C GLY A 40 -26.73 -17.63 -3.35
N SER A 41 -26.98 -18.48 -4.35
CA SER A 41 -26.12 -18.60 -5.52
C SER A 41 -25.91 -17.22 -6.18
N VAL A 42 -24.69 -16.93 -6.63
CA VAL A 42 -24.30 -15.70 -7.34
C VAL A 42 -25.26 -15.35 -8.51
N ALA A 43 -25.97 -16.34 -9.06
CA ALA A 43 -27.02 -16.15 -10.05
C ALA A 43 -28.22 -15.33 -9.56
N HIS A 44 -28.55 -15.36 -8.26
CA HIS A 44 -29.60 -14.53 -7.67
C HIS A 44 -29.15 -13.08 -7.47
N TYR A 45 -27.88 -12.85 -7.13
CA TYR A 45 -27.33 -11.49 -7.02
C TYR A 45 -27.41 -10.73 -8.35
N ALA A 46 -27.18 -11.41 -9.48
CA ALA A 46 -27.37 -10.82 -10.81
C ALA A 46 -28.83 -10.43 -11.08
N LYS A 47 -29.82 -11.21 -10.61
CA LYS A 47 -31.25 -10.90 -10.75
C LYS A 47 -31.70 -9.77 -9.80
N ASP A 48 -31.14 -9.68 -8.60
CA ASP A 48 -31.45 -8.61 -7.64
C ASP A 48 -30.89 -7.25 -8.07
N ILE A 49 -29.74 -7.21 -8.76
CA ILE A 49 -29.21 -5.97 -9.34
C ILE A 49 -30.06 -5.48 -10.52
N ILE A 50 -30.61 -6.39 -11.33
CA ILE A 50 -31.45 -6.02 -12.47
C ILE A 50 -32.82 -5.49 -11.98
N THR A 51 -33.39 -6.08 -10.93
CA THR A 51 -34.72 -5.70 -10.42
C THR A 51 -34.69 -4.45 -9.54
N SER A 52 -33.60 -4.18 -8.81
CA SER A 52 -33.49 -2.98 -7.96
C SER A 52 -33.36 -1.65 -8.73
N ASN A 53 -33.13 -1.70 -10.04
CA ASN A 53 -32.92 -0.51 -10.88
C ASN A 53 -34.21 0.07 -11.49
N VAL A 54 -35.39 -0.53 -11.26
CA VAL A 54 -36.66 -0.12 -11.90
C VAL A 54 -37.43 0.94 -11.08
N GLY A 55 -36.95 1.31 -9.89
CA GLY A 55 -37.75 2.09 -8.93
C GLY A 55 -37.37 3.55 -8.66
N ARG A 56 -36.25 4.09 -9.17
CA ARG A 56 -35.79 5.42 -8.73
C ARG A 56 -36.02 6.51 -9.77
N SER A 57 -37.00 7.34 -9.44
CA SER A 57 -37.53 8.50 -10.13
C SER A 57 -36.47 9.49 -10.62
N LYS A 58 -36.78 10.02 -11.81
CA LYS A 58 -36.03 10.96 -12.65
C LYS A 58 -35.70 12.28 -11.94
N SER A 59 -34.41 12.62 -11.91
CA SER A 59 -33.93 14.00 -12.00
C SER A 59 -32.96 14.06 -13.17
N ALA A 60 -33.40 14.68 -14.26
CA ALA A 60 -32.71 14.73 -15.53
C ALA A 60 -31.45 15.61 -15.45
N VAL A 61 -30.29 14.97 -15.30
CA VAL A 61 -29.01 15.53 -15.71
C VAL A 61 -28.54 14.69 -16.90
N LYS A 62 -28.32 15.34 -18.05
CA LYS A 62 -27.91 14.67 -19.29
C LYS A 62 -26.62 13.86 -19.04
N PRO A 63 -26.55 12.58 -19.44
CA PRO A 63 -25.31 11.83 -19.37
C PRO A 63 -24.39 12.37 -20.46
N VAL A 64 -23.50 13.30 -20.09
CA VAL A 64 -22.33 13.61 -20.90
C VAL A 64 -21.43 12.38 -20.80
N SER A 65 -21.59 11.45 -21.73
CA SER A 65 -20.62 10.38 -21.98
C SER A 65 -19.37 11.03 -22.56
N SER A 66 -18.61 11.72 -21.72
CA SER A 66 -17.35 12.35 -22.10
C SER A 66 -16.25 11.31 -21.97
N ASP A 67 -15.89 10.72 -23.11
CA ASP A 67 -14.59 10.09 -23.32
C ASP A 67 -13.51 10.94 -22.62
N ILE A 68 -12.63 10.31 -21.83
CA ILE A 68 -11.57 11.04 -21.14
C ILE A 68 -10.76 11.90 -22.10
N LYS A 69 -10.59 11.44 -23.34
CA LYS A 69 -9.87 12.15 -24.41
C LYS A 69 -10.38 13.57 -24.64
N GLN A 70 -11.67 13.82 -24.40
CA GLN A 70 -12.31 15.12 -24.65
C GLN A 70 -12.43 15.98 -23.37
N LYS A 71 -11.84 15.56 -22.25
CA LYS A 71 -11.92 16.33 -21.02
C LYS A 71 -11.09 17.60 -21.10
N THR A 72 -11.76 18.72 -20.79
CA THR A 72 -11.10 20.02 -20.62
C THR A 72 -10.22 20.02 -19.38
N PRO A 73 -9.23 20.94 -19.26
CA PRO A 73 -8.38 21.02 -18.07
C PRO A 73 -9.18 21.14 -16.77
N ALA A 74 -10.26 21.93 -16.76
CA ALA A 74 -11.15 22.07 -15.61
C ALA A 74 -11.79 20.72 -15.18
N GLN A 75 -12.19 19.88 -16.15
CA GLN A 75 -12.75 18.56 -15.87
C GLN A 75 -11.68 17.56 -15.40
N VAL A 76 -10.43 17.74 -15.79
CA VAL A 76 -9.30 16.95 -15.28
C VAL A 76 -9.02 17.32 -13.82
N LEU A 77 -9.07 18.60 -13.45
CA LEU A 77 -8.93 19.06 -12.06
C LEU A 77 -10.06 18.52 -11.16
N GLU A 78 -11.32 18.55 -11.62
CA GLU A 78 -12.43 17.95 -10.86
C GLU A 78 -12.24 16.44 -10.66
N TRP A 79 -11.73 15.75 -11.69
CA TRP A 79 -11.39 14.33 -11.59
C TRP A 79 -10.23 14.07 -10.61
N LEU A 80 -9.18 14.90 -10.61
CA LEU A 80 -8.08 14.84 -9.62
C LEU A 80 -8.61 14.96 -8.19
N THR A 81 -9.56 15.87 -7.95
CA THR A 81 -10.24 15.98 -6.65
C THR A 81 -10.98 14.69 -6.29
N SER A 82 -11.64 14.07 -7.27
CA SER A 82 -12.42 12.83 -7.03
C SER A 82 -11.56 11.63 -6.62
N ILE A 83 -10.30 11.59 -7.06
CA ILE A 83 -9.32 10.55 -6.68
C ILE A 83 -8.50 10.92 -5.45
N GLY A 84 -8.68 12.12 -4.89
CA GLY A 84 -7.95 12.60 -3.69
C GLY A 84 -6.53 13.07 -3.97
N LEU A 85 -6.27 13.57 -5.19
CA LEU A 85 -4.98 14.12 -5.62
C LEU A 85 -5.09 15.63 -5.87
N ASP A 86 -5.86 16.34 -5.04
CA ASP A 86 -6.09 17.78 -5.15
C ASP A 86 -4.83 18.63 -4.90
N GLU A 87 -3.84 18.07 -4.19
CA GLU A 87 -2.54 18.69 -3.96
C GLU A 87 -1.76 19.00 -5.26
N TYR A 88 -2.08 18.32 -6.37
CA TYR A 88 -1.41 18.51 -7.66
C TYR A 88 -2.18 19.44 -8.62
N HIS A 89 -3.26 20.10 -8.17
CA HIS A 89 -4.07 20.95 -9.03
C HIS A 89 -3.28 22.04 -9.74
N SER A 90 -2.45 22.80 -9.00
CA SER A 90 -1.71 23.93 -9.56
C SER A 90 -0.72 23.49 -10.64
N ALA A 91 -0.11 22.31 -10.49
CA ALA A 91 0.77 21.73 -11.48
C ALA A 91 0.02 21.37 -12.78
N PHE A 92 -1.11 20.67 -12.67
CA PHE A 92 -1.91 20.29 -13.84
C PHE A 92 -2.54 21.49 -14.54
N GLU A 93 -2.94 22.51 -13.77
CA GLU A 93 -3.45 23.78 -14.29
C GLU A 93 -2.35 24.58 -15.01
N PHE A 94 -1.16 24.69 -14.41
CA PHE A 94 -0.01 25.38 -15.00
C PHE A 94 0.41 24.75 -16.34
N HIS A 95 0.46 23.42 -16.40
CA HIS A 95 0.80 22.66 -17.62
C HIS A 95 -0.38 22.48 -18.58
N GLN A 96 -1.58 23.01 -18.26
CA GLN A 96 -2.79 22.92 -19.08
C GLN A 96 -3.09 21.47 -19.54
N VAL A 97 -2.96 20.51 -18.62
CA VAL A 97 -3.09 19.08 -18.94
C VAL A 97 -4.54 18.76 -19.31
N THR A 98 -4.78 18.50 -20.58
CA THR A 98 -6.07 18.02 -21.09
C THR A 98 -6.21 16.50 -20.92
N GLY A 99 -7.43 15.98 -21.01
CA GLY A 99 -7.65 14.54 -20.84
C GLY A 99 -7.01 13.66 -21.92
N GLY A 100 -6.73 14.21 -23.11
CA GLY A 100 -5.92 13.55 -24.14
C GLY A 100 -4.46 13.43 -23.71
N VAL A 101 -3.85 14.55 -23.32
CA VAL A 101 -2.45 14.61 -22.84
C VAL A 101 -2.27 13.70 -21.62
N LEU A 102 -3.23 13.69 -20.70
CA LEU A 102 -3.21 12.83 -19.50
C LEU A 102 -2.99 11.33 -19.83
N LEU A 103 -3.54 10.85 -20.95
CA LEU A 103 -3.41 9.45 -21.36
C LEU A 103 -2.07 9.14 -22.04
N GLU A 104 -1.37 10.16 -22.54
CA GLU A 104 -0.08 10.05 -23.21
C GLU A 104 1.09 10.26 -22.24
N LEU A 105 0.84 10.89 -21.09
CA LEU A 105 1.86 11.16 -20.07
C LEU A 105 2.48 9.87 -19.51
N THR A 106 3.81 9.82 -19.59
CA THR A 106 4.69 8.80 -19.02
C THR A 106 5.01 9.09 -17.55
N LEU A 107 5.55 8.08 -16.85
CA LEU A 107 5.98 8.19 -15.45
C LEU A 107 6.97 9.33 -15.19
N ASP A 108 7.85 9.60 -16.16
CA ASP A 108 8.88 10.63 -16.06
C ASP A 108 8.31 12.03 -16.31
N GLU A 109 7.37 12.17 -17.24
CA GLU A 109 6.68 13.45 -17.48
C GLU A 109 5.82 13.86 -16.29
N TYR A 110 5.22 12.90 -15.57
CA TYR A 110 4.57 13.22 -14.29
C TYR A 110 5.54 13.80 -13.24
N VAL A 111 6.81 13.38 -13.23
CA VAL A 111 7.83 13.98 -12.36
C VAL A 111 8.15 15.40 -12.81
N GLN A 112 8.25 15.63 -14.13
CA GLN A 112 8.48 16.97 -14.69
C GLN A 112 7.34 17.95 -14.36
N ILE A 113 6.10 17.45 -14.33
CA ILE A 113 4.91 18.21 -13.91
C ILE A 113 4.91 18.47 -12.39
N GLY A 114 5.73 17.77 -11.60
CA GLY A 114 5.85 17.97 -10.15
C GLY A 114 5.15 16.90 -9.30
N VAL A 115 4.66 15.81 -9.90
CA VAL A 115 4.11 14.65 -9.18
C VAL A 115 5.25 13.73 -8.76
N SER A 116 5.99 14.09 -7.71
CA SER A 116 7.17 13.34 -7.24
C SER A 116 6.80 11.99 -6.60
N LYS A 117 5.68 11.92 -5.87
CA LYS A 117 5.25 10.70 -5.15
C LYS A 117 4.93 9.57 -6.13
N LEU A 118 5.64 8.44 -6.01
CA LEU A 118 5.45 7.27 -6.87
C LEU A 118 4.02 6.68 -6.75
N SER A 119 3.46 6.69 -5.53
CA SER A 119 2.09 6.22 -5.28
C SER A 119 1.04 7.04 -6.05
N ALA A 120 1.19 8.36 -6.08
CA ALA A 120 0.29 9.25 -6.83
C ALA A 120 0.42 9.02 -8.34
N ARG A 121 1.64 8.89 -8.86
CA ARG A 121 1.89 8.59 -10.28
C ARG A 121 1.26 7.27 -10.72
N ASN A 122 1.43 6.22 -9.92
CA ASN A 122 0.81 4.91 -10.20
C ASN A 122 -0.72 4.98 -10.15
N LEU A 123 -1.29 5.72 -9.19
CA LEU A 123 -2.73 5.90 -9.08
C LEU A 123 -3.30 6.63 -10.32
N LEU A 124 -2.62 7.69 -10.79
CA LEU A 124 -3.01 8.43 -11.99
C LEU A 124 -3.06 7.54 -13.22
N LEU A 125 -2.02 6.72 -13.45
CA LEU A 125 -1.97 5.80 -14.57
C LEU A 125 -3.10 4.75 -14.53
N VAL A 126 -3.35 4.18 -13.35
CA VAL A 126 -4.40 3.15 -13.18
C VAL A 126 -5.79 3.74 -13.40
N GLU A 127 -6.09 4.89 -12.82
CA GLU A 127 -7.41 5.54 -12.95
C GLU A 127 -7.62 6.11 -14.36
N ALA A 128 -6.61 6.75 -14.96
CA ALA A 128 -6.69 7.25 -16.33
C ALA A 128 -6.93 6.11 -17.33
N ALA A 129 -6.21 4.98 -17.19
CA ALA A 129 -6.43 3.79 -18.02
C ALA A 129 -7.80 3.13 -17.79
N SER A 130 -8.30 3.12 -16.55
CA SER A 130 -9.61 2.56 -16.22
C SER A 130 -10.74 3.33 -16.89
N LYS A 131 -10.65 4.65 -16.85
CA LYS A 131 -11.61 5.56 -17.49
C LYS A 131 -11.48 5.59 -19.01
N ALA A 132 -10.28 5.45 -19.58
CA ALA A 132 -10.08 5.32 -21.02
C ALA A 132 -10.74 4.07 -21.61
N LYS A 133 -10.83 2.98 -20.83
CA LYS A 133 -11.49 1.74 -21.25
C LYS A 133 -13.03 1.79 -21.18
N GLY A 134 -13.62 2.94 -20.83
CA GLY A 134 -15.07 3.08 -20.64
C GLY A 134 -15.63 2.17 -19.55
N ARG A 135 -14.76 1.57 -18.71
CA ARG A 135 -15.16 0.75 -17.57
C ARG A 135 -15.41 1.68 -16.41
N ASP A 136 -16.45 2.49 -16.52
CA ASP A 136 -17.06 3.14 -15.36
C ASP A 136 -17.68 2.05 -14.49
N LYS A 137 -16.83 1.43 -13.66
CA LYS A 137 -17.30 0.78 -12.45
C LYS A 137 -17.93 1.90 -11.64
N HIS A 138 -19.24 2.08 -11.75
CA HIS A 138 -20.01 2.90 -10.83
C HIS A 138 -19.70 2.42 -9.40
N ARG A 139 -18.72 3.07 -8.77
CA ARG A 139 -18.47 3.03 -7.34
C ARG A 139 -19.61 3.83 -6.70
N ALA A 140 -20.80 3.23 -6.70
CA ALA A 140 -21.93 3.70 -5.93
C ALA A 140 -21.63 3.42 -4.45
N THR A 141 -20.92 4.33 -3.81
CA THR A 141 -21.09 4.75 -2.40
C THR A 141 -20.01 5.77 -2.07
N GLY A 142 -20.42 7.04 -2.02
CA GLY A 142 -19.63 8.10 -1.40
C GLY A 142 -19.70 7.96 0.12
N GLN A 143 -18.60 7.50 0.72
CA GLN A 143 -18.28 7.77 2.13
C GLN A 143 -16.76 7.97 2.20
N LYS A 144 -16.35 9.15 2.69
CA LYS A 144 -14.98 9.42 3.15
C LYS A 144 -14.65 8.42 4.27
N PRO A 145 -13.44 7.83 4.33
CA PRO A 145 -13.04 7.02 5.45
C PRO A 145 -12.77 7.94 6.65
N VAL A 146 -13.77 8.09 7.51
CA VAL A 146 -13.55 8.45 8.91
C VAL A 146 -13.21 7.14 9.63
N PRO A 147 -12.18 7.09 10.49
CA PRO A 147 -11.92 5.89 11.31
C PRO A 147 -13.06 5.78 12.32
N VAL A 148 -14.06 4.94 12.00
CA VAL A 148 -15.17 4.60 12.88
C VAL A 148 -15.05 3.13 13.23
N ASP A 149 -15.06 2.87 14.53
CA ASP A 149 -15.07 1.53 15.12
C ASP A 149 -16.14 0.64 14.47
N ILE A 150 -15.71 -0.58 14.18
CA ILE A 150 -16.49 -1.65 13.54
C ILE A 150 -17.55 -2.13 14.54
N ILE A 151 -18.69 -1.45 14.62
CA ILE A 151 -19.88 -1.95 15.32
C ILE A 151 -21.07 -1.85 14.36
N ASP A 152 -21.62 -3.02 14.03
CA ASP A 152 -22.66 -3.25 13.02
C ASP A 152 -24.02 -2.64 13.45
N PRO A 153 -24.64 -1.75 12.65
CA PRO A 153 -25.91 -1.10 12.98
C PRO A 153 -27.14 -2.02 12.93
N LYS A 154 -26.99 -3.31 12.62
CA LYS A 154 -28.10 -4.28 12.63
C LYS A 154 -28.39 -4.92 13.99
N LEU A 155 -27.64 -4.59 15.04
CA LEU A 155 -27.88 -5.11 16.40
C LEU A 155 -28.90 -4.30 17.21
N HIS A 156 -29.45 -3.19 16.70
CA HIS A 156 -30.26 -2.28 17.51
C HIS A 156 -31.79 -2.49 17.52
N ASN A 157 -32.35 -3.45 16.77
CA ASN A 157 -33.81 -3.61 16.69
C ASN A 157 -34.27 -5.07 16.85
N ALA A 158 -33.85 -5.74 17.92
CA ALA A 158 -34.50 -6.97 18.38
C ALA A 158 -35.56 -6.64 19.44
N PRO A 159 -36.83 -7.09 19.32
CA PRO A 159 -37.86 -6.86 20.31
C PRO A 159 -37.53 -7.59 21.64
N PRO A 160 -37.92 -7.04 22.80
CA PRO A 160 -37.52 -7.55 24.11
C PRO A 160 -38.20 -8.89 24.40
N GLY A 161 -37.42 -9.97 24.41
CA GLY A 161 -37.78 -11.25 24.98
C GLY A 161 -37.41 -11.34 26.47
N PRO A 162 -38.02 -12.24 27.25
CA PRO A 162 -37.90 -12.29 28.70
C PRO A 162 -36.48 -12.65 29.15
N GLU A 163 -36.07 -11.94 30.20
CA GLU A 163 -34.73 -11.83 30.75
C GLU A 163 -34.11 -13.17 31.18
N VAL A 164 -32.89 -13.43 30.70
CA VAL A 164 -31.99 -14.44 31.26
C VAL A 164 -30.65 -13.75 31.55
N PRO A 165 -30.10 -13.84 32.78
CA PRO A 165 -28.91 -13.09 33.18
C PRO A 165 -27.66 -13.61 32.46
N SER A 166 -27.08 -12.78 31.59
CA SER A 166 -25.85 -13.06 30.84
C SER A 166 -24.62 -12.46 31.56
N PRO A 167 -23.49 -13.17 31.64
CA PRO A 167 -22.30 -12.73 32.38
C PRO A 167 -21.54 -11.63 31.63
N THR A 168 -21.14 -10.60 32.37
CA THR A 168 -20.38 -9.45 31.87
C THR A 168 -18.93 -9.84 31.56
N GLU A 169 -18.61 -10.06 30.28
CA GLU A 169 -17.22 -10.20 29.82
C GLU A 169 -16.57 -8.82 29.67
N ARG A 170 -15.58 -8.54 30.52
CA ARG A 170 -14.75 -7.33 30.44
C ARG A 170 -13.73 -7.51 29.33
N ARG A 171 -13.74 -6.61 28.34
CA ARG A 171 -12.71 -6.53 27.30
C ARG A 171 -11.38 -6.14 27.93
N VAL A 172 -10.44 -7.08 28.02
CA VAL A 172 -9.09 -6.84 28.51
C VAL A 172 -8.26 -6.26 27.37
N HIS A 173 -7.70 -5.07 27.59
CA HIS A 173 -6.79 -4.41 26.65
C HIS A 173 -5.45 -5.17 26.58
N TRP A 174 -4.88 -5.29 25.39
CA TRP A 174 -3.68 -6.10 25.09
C TRP A 174 -2.46 -5.84 25.99
N SER A 175 -2.35 -4.65 26.59
CA SER A 175 -1.32 -4.31 27.58
C SER A 175 -1.46 -5.02 28.94
N HIS A 176 -2.58 -5.69 29.19
CA HIS A 176 -2.84 -6.46 30.41
C HIS A 176 -2.84 -7.97 30.17
N VAL A 177 -2.52 -8.42 28.95
CA VAL A 177 -2.26 -9.82 28.69
C VAL A 177 -0.90 -10.13 29.30
N THR A 178 -0.89 -10.86 30.42
CA THR A 178 0.33 -11.39 31.00
C THR A 178 1.09 -12.16 29.92
N PRO A 179 2.40 -11.90 29.72
CA PRO A 179 3.19 -12.68 28.77
C PRO A 179 3.04 -14.16 29.10
N ILE A 180 2.84 -14.98 28.06
CA ILE A 180 2.71 -16.43 28.17
C ILE A 180 4.04 -16.93 28.75
N ALA A 181 4.11 -17.01 30.07
CA ALA A 181 5.17 -17.72 30.75
C ALA A 181 4.95 -19.21 30.46
N ASP A 182 6.04 -19.88 30.10
CA ASP A 182 6.13 -21.28 29.74
C ASP A 182 5.27 -22.15 30.67
N ASN A 183 4.10 -22.57 30.20
CA ASN A 183 3.33 -23.59 30.88
C ASN A 183 4.03 -24.93 30.62
N PRO A 184 4.60 -25.60 31.65
CA PRO A 184 5.09 -26.96 31.47
C PRO A 184 3.90 -27.85 31.15
N VAL A 185 3.85 -28.34 29.92
CA VAL A 185 2.86 -29.33 29.46
C VAL A 185 3.06 -30.59 30.29
N ARG A 186 2.15 -30.79 31.24
CA ARG A 186 2.13 -31.94 32.14
C ARG A 186 1.32 -33.06 31.51
N ASP A 187 1.87 -34.26 31.63
CA ASP A 187 1.55 -35.51 30.95
C ASP A 187 0.06 -35.86 30.81
N GLY A 188 -0.32 -36.29 29.61
CA GLY A 188 -1.63 -36.87 29.31
C GLY A 188 -1.76 -37.31 27.85
N ASP A 189 -1.32 -38.54 27.57
CA ASP A 189 -1.66 -39.40 26.43
C ASP A 189 -1.38 -38.89 25.00
N GLY A 190 -0.11 -38.96 24.61
CA GLY A 190 0.28 -39.92 23.56
C GLY A 190 0.25 -39.51 22.08
N GLN A 191 -0.09 -38.27 21.70
CA GLN A 191 0.24 -37.79 20.35
C GLN A 191 0.42 -36.27 20.32
N VAL A 192 1.68 -35.85 20.49
CA VAL A 192 2.10 -34.46 20.44
C VAL A 192 2.06 -33.97 18.98
N PRO A 193 1.47 -32.80 18.67
CA PRO A 193 1.67 -32.14 17.39
C PRO A 193 3.18 -31.92 17.19
N ILE A 194 3.71 -32.44 16.08
CA ILE A 194 5.13 -32.32 15.73
C ILE A 194 5.48 -30.82 15.70
N ASN A 195 6.09 -30.33 16.78
CA ASN A 195 6.73 -29.04 16.79
C ASN A 195 7.87 -29.13 15.79
N LEU A 196 7.90 -28.21 14.82
CA LEU A 196 9.01 -28.08 13.85
C LEU A 196 10.39 -27.88 14.52
N ALA A 197 10.42 -27.61 15.84
CA ALA A 197 11.64 -27.41 16.61
C ALA A 197 12.32 -28.70 17.10
N ASP A 198 11.61 -29.84 17.13
CA ASP A 198 12.15 -31.12 17.65
C ASP A 198 12.59 -32.09 16.53
N GLY A 199 12.63 -31.63 15.28
CA GLY A 199 13.33 -32.33 14.21
C GLY A 199 14.79 -31.89 14.17
N GLU A 200 15.72 -32.83 14.04
CA GLU A 200 17.11 -32.52 13.69
C GLU A 200 17.12 -31.86 12.30
N PHE A 201 17.08 -30.53 12.30
CA PHE A 201 17.23 -29.74 11.08
C PHE A 201 18.72 -29.69 10.76
N ASP A 202 19.12 -30.51 9.79
CA ASP A 202 20.47 -30.50 9.24
C ASP A 202 20.64 -29.23 8.38
N GLU A 203 21.14 -28.17 9.02
CA GLU A 203 21.39 -26.87 8.40
C GLU A 203 22.28 -27.01 7.16
N ASP A 204 23.29 -27.90 7.21
CA ASP A 204 24.23 -28.12 6.11
C ASP A 204 23.55 -28.77 4.90
N ALA A 205 22.69 -29.77 5.13
CA ALA A 205 21.91 -30.38 4.06
C ALA A 205 20.92 -29.38 3.43
N SER A 206 20.25 -28.57 4.25
CA SER A 206 19.33 -27.55 3.77
C SER A 206 20.06 -26.47 2.96
N HIS A 207 21.23 -26.02 3.42
CA HIS A 207 22.04 -25.02 2.74
C HIS A 207 22.61 -25.56 1.41
N ALA A 208 23.05 -26.82 1.38
CA ALA A 208 23.49 -27.49 0.15
C ALA A 208 22.34 -27.60 -0.88
N THR A 209 21.12 -27.91 -0.43
CA THR A 209 19.95 -27.97 -1.34
C THR A 209 19.60 -26.58 -1.89
N PHE A 210 19.76 -25.54 -1.09
CA PHE A 210 19.55 -24.16 -1.51
C PHE A 210 20.60 -23.69 -2.54
N LEU A 211 21.89 -23.93 -2.28
CA LEU A 211 22.96 -23.60 -3.23
C LEU A 211 22.82 -24.37 -4.55
N LYS A 212 22.42 -25.63 -4.49
CA LYS A 212 22.15 -26.44 -5.68
C LYS A 212 20.98 -25.87 -6.48
N ALA A 213 19.89 -25.47 -5.83
CA ALA A 213 18.75 -24.82 -6.50
C ALA A 213 19.13 -23.47 -7.12
N LEU A 214 20.02 -22.70 -6.49
CA LEU A 214 20.56 -21.46 -7.05
C LEU A 214 21.43 -21.69 -8.29
N LEU A 215 22.28 -22.73 -8.27
CA LEU A 215 23.10 -23.11 -9.42
C LEU A 215 22.24 -23.65 -10.56
N ASP A 216 21.21 -24.44 -10.25
CA ASP A 216 20.26 -24.95 -11.23
C ASP A 216 19.47 -23.81 -11.87
N TRP A 217 18.96 -22.86 -11.06
CA TRP A 217 18.27 -21.68 -11.56
C TRP A 217 19.16 -20.82 -12.47
N ARG A 218 20.45 -20.65 -12.10
CA ARG A 218 21.42 -19.92 -12.95
C ARG A 218 21.86 -20.70 -14.19
N GLY A 219 21.84 -22.04 -14.14
CA GLY A 219 22.24 -22.90 -15.26
C GLY A 219 21.12 -23.16 -16.26
N THR A 220 19.86 -23.08 -15.82
CA THR A 220 18.68 -23.37 -16.65
C THR A 220 18.44 -22.32 -17.75
N ASP A 221 19.04 -21.13 -17.62
CA ASP A 221 18.97 -20.09 -18.67
C ASP A 221 19.96 -20.34 -19.84
N GLY A 222 20.81 -21.38 -19.76
CA GLY A 222 21.92 -21.59 -20.70
C GLY A 222 21.65 -22.51 -21.90
N ASP A 223 20.68 -23.43 -21.83
CA ASP A 223 20.52 -24.50 -22.83
C ASP A 223 19.30 -24.35 -23.75
N GLY A 224 18.66 -23.18 -23.74
CA GLY A 224 17.66 -22.77 -24.73
C GLY A 224 18.33 -22.27 -26.00
N ALA A 225 18.90 -23.17 -26.80
CA ALA A 225 19.33 -22.89 -28.18
C ALA A 225 18.12 -22.51 -29.05
N GLY A 226 17.75 -21.24 -29.05
CA GLY A 226 16.67 -20.69 -29.83
C GLY A 226 16.84 -19.18 -29.90
N ALA A 227 17.20 -18.72 -31.09
CA ALA A 227 17.43 -17.33 -31.46
C ALA A 227 16.40 -16.34 -30.86
N ASP A 228 16.87 -15.11 -30.63
CA ASP A 228 16.11 -13.84 -30.58
C ASP A 228 16.07 -13.08 -29.23
N ASP A 229 16.97 -13.35 -28.28
CA ASP A 229 16.96 -12.61 -27.00
C ASP A 229 17.71 -11.27 -27.04
N LYS A 230 17.05 -10.29 -27.67
CA LYS A 230 17.31 -8.84 -27.51
C LYS A 230 16.48 -8.21 -26.38
N PHE A 231 15.83 -9.00 -25.53
CA PHE A 231 14.81 -8.46 -24.65
C PHE A 231 15.30 -8.03 -23.26
N TRP A 232 16.49 -8.46 -22.83
CA TRP A 232 17.07 -8.02 -21.56
C TRP A 232 18.59 -7.83 -21.67
N THR A 233 19.02 -6.81 -22.42
CA THR A 233 20.34 -6.22 -22.19
C THR A 233 20.33 -5.48 -20.86
N ASN A 234 20.98 -6.04 -19.84
CA ASN A 234 21.23 -5.34 -18.59
C ASN A 234 22.00 -4.04 -18.90
N PRO A 235 21.41 -2.85 -18.71
CA PRO A 235 22.03 -1.58 -19.09
C PRO A 235 23.28 -1.24 -18.26
N MET A 236 23.60 -2.03 -17.23
CA MET A 236 24.87 -1.92 -16.50
C MET A 236 26.06 -2.60 -17.20
N ALA A 237 25.84 -3.46 -18.20
CA ALA A 237 26.94 -4.20 -18.83
C ALA A 237 27.73 -3.38 -19.87
N THR A 238 27.19 -2.25 -20.35
CA THR A 238 27.78 -1.46 -21.44
C THR A 238 28.19 -0.04 -21.07
N GLY A 239 27.94 0.40 -19.83
CA GLY A 239 28.39 1.70 -19.33
C GLY A 239 29.47 1.51 -18.29
N GLY A 240 30.68 2.02 -18.56
CA GLY A 240 31.87 1.89 -17.72
C GLY A 240 31.55 1.97 -16.22
N GLY A 241 31.92 0.89 -15.51
CA GLY A 241 31.82 0.80 -14.06
C GLY A 241 32.50 2.01 -13.43
N GLY A 242 31.69 2.85 -12.79
CA GLY A 242 32.18 4.06 -12.14
C GLY A 242 33.25 3.76 -11.10
N LYS A 243 33.98 4.81 -10.74
CA LYS A 243 35.09 4.91 -9.76
C LYS A 243 34.90 4.17 -8.41
N LEU A 244 33.71 3.64 -8.15
CA LEU A 244 33.41 2.70 -7.06
C LEU A 244 34.13 1.36 -7.21
N LEU A 245 34.42 0.92 -8.45
CA LEU A 245 35.12 -0.35 -8.74
C LEU A 245 36.66 -0.22 -8.74
N GLU A 246 37.19 1.00 -8.87
CA GLU A 246 38.63 1.29 -8.78
C GLU A 246 39.05 1.83 -7.39
N GLY A 247 38.08 2.04 -6.49
CA GLY A 247 38.38 2.35 -5.10
C GLY A 247 38.75 1.07 -4.34
N SER A 248 39.88 1.08 -3.62
CA SER A 248 40.15 0.05 -2.62
C SER A 248 39.08 0.16 -1.53
N TYR A 249 38.11 -0.74 -1.55
CA TYR A 249 37.11 -0.86 -0.49
C TYR A 249 37.80 -1.43 0.75
N ASP A 250 37.93 -0.62 1.79
CA ASP A 250 38.50 -1.04 3.07
C ASP A 250 37.38 -1.67 3.92
N GLU A 251 37.23 -2.99 3.77
CA GLU A 251 36.20 -3.78 4.46
C GLU A 251 36.23 -3.57 5.98
N GLU A 252 37.42 -3.38 6.55
CA GLU A 252 37.60 -3.20 8.00
C GLU A 252 37.00 -1.88 8.46
N ASN A 253 37.24 -0.79 7.71
CA ASN A 253 36.74 0.53 8.06
C ASN A 253 35.20 0.61 7.97
N GLU A 254 34.63 0.00 6.93
CA GLU A 254 33.17 -0.05 6.76
C GLU A 254 32.50 -0.96 7.80
N HIS A 255 33.16 -2.06 8.19
CA HIS A 255 32.68 -2.92 9.27
C HIS A 255 32.65 -2.17 10.61
N ILE A 256 33.70 -1.41 10.93
CA ILE A 256 33.75 -0.57 12.13
C ILE A 256 32.68 0.52 12.09
N ALA A 257 32.51 1.19 10.94
CA ALA A 257 31.48 2.22 10.77
C ALA A 257 30.08 1.65 10.98
N PHE A 258 29.81 0.45 10.45
CA PHE A 258 28.55 -0.24 10.63
C PHE A 258 28.32 -0.63 12.10
N GLN A 259 29.31 -1.23 12.77
CA GLN A 259 29.21 -1.55 14.21
C GLN A 259 28.92 -0.31 15.06
N ARG A 260 29.56 0.82 14.73
CA ARG A 260 29.34 2.10 15.41
C ARG A 260 27.91 2.62 15.21
N ALA A 261 27.39 2.55 13.98
CA ALA A 261 26.03 2.93 13.67
C ALA A 261 25.00 2.05 14.41
N VAL A 262 25.22 0.73 14.47
CA VAL A 262 24.37 -0.20 15.22
C VAL A 262 24.43 0.08 16.72
N ALA A 263 25.62 0.35 17.28
CA ALA A 263 25.75 0.73 18.68
C ALA A 263 25.04 2.06 18.99
N ALA A 264 25.15 3.06 18.12
CA ALA A 264 24.44 4.33 18.25
C ALA A 264 22.92 4.14 18.21
N TRP A 265 22.42 3.26 17.33
CA TRP A 265 21.01 2.93 17.23
C TRP A 265 20.51 2.19 18.48
N ARG A 266 21.27 1.20 18.98
CA ARG A 266 20.95 0.47 20.21
C ARG A 266 20.95 1.36 21.45
N ASN A 267 21.80 2.38 21.48
CA ASN A 267 21.90 3.33 22.58
C ASN A 267 20.94 4.53 22.43
N GLY A 268 19.96 4.47 21.52
CA GLY A 268 18.88 5.44 21.41
C GLY A 268 19.29 6.80 20.84
N GLY A 269 20.37 6.87 20.06
CA GLY A 269 20.80 8.12 19.42
C GLY A 269 21.15 9.23 20.41
N VAL A 270 21.61 8.88 21.62
CA VAL A 270 22.15 9.87 22.58
C VAL A 270 23.45 10.40 22.00
N ASN A 271 23.33 11.43 21.16
CA ASN A 271 24.43 12.24 20.65
C ASN A 271 25.12 12.92 21.84
N GLN A 272 26.10 12.22 22.44
CA GLN A 272 27.05 12.84 23.34
C GLN A 272 28.01 13.69 22.49
N GLY A 273 27.63 14.95 22.29
CA GLY A 273 28.53 16.09 22.18
C GLY A 273 29.75 15.97 21.25
N LEU A 274 29.54 15.82 19.94
CA LEU A 274 30.54 16.31 18.98
C LEU A 274 30.26 17.79 18.65
N PRO A 275 31.28 18.67 18.66
CA PRO A 275 31.13 20.05 18.28
C PRO A 275 30.81 20.17 16.80
N SER A 276 29.68 20.81 16.56
CA SER A 276 29.15 21.33 15.31
C SER A 276 30.25 21.89 14.38
N ALA A 277 30.49 21.21 13.27
CA ALA A 277 31.14 21.80 12.10
C ALA A 277 30.42 21.32 10.83
N THR A 278 30.01 22.32 10.05
CA THR A 278 29.42 22.26 8.70
C THR A 278 27.96 21.82 8.59
N GLU A 279 27.11 22.85 8.52
CA GLU A 279 25.73 22.85 8.06
C GLU A 279 25.57 22.07 6.75
N ILE A 280 25.00 20.87 6.83
CA ILE A 280 24.27 20.30 5.72
C ILE A 280 22.80 20.52 6.04
N ILE A 281 22.20 21.41 5.26
CA ILE A 281 20.78 21.75 5.25
C ILE A 281 20.04 20.55 4.64
N THR A 282 19.78 19.52 5.43
CA THR A 282 18.75 18.54 5.08
C THR A 282 18.13 17.96 6.34
N GLU A 283 16.81 18.10 6.41
CA GLU A 283 15.91 17.33 7.27
C GLU A 283 16.01 17.61 8.76
N ARG A 284 15.57 18.82 9.14
CA ARG A 284 15.03 19.06 10.47
C ARG A 284 13.72 18.28 10.60
N SER A 285 13.85 17.05 11.08
CA SER A 285 12.75 16.12 11.34
C SER A 285 11.67 16.77 12.22
N GLU A 286 10.44 16.58 11.77
CA GLU A 286 9.19 17.17 12.22
C GLU A 286 8.79 16.62 13.59
N GLN A 287 9.39 17.11 14.67
CA GLN A 287 8.89 16.84 16.02
C GLN A 287 7.92 17.94 16.46
N SER A 288 6.63 17.61 16.36
CA SER A 288 5.51 18.15 17.16
C SER A 288 4.86 19.49 16.82
N CYS A 289 5.05 20.04 15.61
CA CYS A 289 4.21 21.16 15.17
C CYS A 289 2.96 20.60 14.47
N ALA A 290 1.77 20.84 15.04
CA ALA A 290 0.49 20.40 14.49
C ALA A 290 0.41 20.77 12.99
N THR A 291 0.31 19.75 12.13
CA THR A 291 0.31 19.86 10.66
C THR A 291 -0.91 20.58 10.09
N SER A 292 -1.85 21.01 10.94
CA SER A 292 -3.17 21.46 10.53
C SER A 292 -3.25 22.84 9.87
N GLN A 293 -2.17 23.64 9.84
CA GLN A 293 -2.27 25.04 9.38
C GLN A 293 -1.03 25.54 8.63
N ARG A 294 -0.46 24.75 7.72
CA ARG A 294 0.51 25.28 6.75
C ARG A 294 -0.16 25.49 5.39
N ARG A 295 0.14 26.61 4.75
CA ARG A 295 -0.32 26.96 3.38
C ARG A 295 0.91 27.18 2.51
N SER A 296 0.82 26.84 1.23
CA SER A 296 1.88 27.09 0.26
C SER A 296 1.72 28.46 -0.39
N CYS A 297 2.79 29.26 -0.45
CA CYS A 297 2.82 30.51 -1.22
C CYS A 297 2.67 30.23 -2.72
N TRP A 298 1.80 30.97 -3.41
CA TRP A 298 1.57 30.75 -4.83
C TRP A 298 2.77 31.13 -5.73
N GLN A 299 3.54 32.16 -5.37
CA GLN A 299 4.67 32.65 -6.19
C GLN A 299 5.95 31.82 -6.00
N CYS A 300 6.27 31.41 -4.77
CA CYS A 300 7.54 30.75 -4.46
C CYS A 300 7.41 29.33 -3.89
N TYR A 301 6.17 28.82 -3.77
CA TYR A 301 5.85 27.47 -3.28
C TYR A 301 6.33 27.13 -1.86
N ARG A 302 6.89 28.10 -1.12
CA ARG A 302 7.31 27.91 0.27
C ARG A 302 6.08 27.69 1.17
N LEU A 303 6.17 26.72 2.07
CA LEU A 303 5.17 26.50 3.12
C LEU A 303 5.34 27.55 4.23
N VAL A 304 4.27 28.26 4.53
CA VAL A 304 4.16 29.27 5.60
C VAL A 304 3.03 28.90 6.56
N ALA A 305 3.13 29.37 7.80
CA ALA A 305 2.02 29.24 8.75
C ALA A 305 0.80 30.00 8.23
N ALA A 306 -0.41 29.43 8.37
CA ALA A 306 -1.64 30.02 7.85
C ALA A 306 -1.89 31.46 8.34
N ASP A 307 -1.34 31.79 9.50
CA ASP A 307 -1.47 33.08 10.20
C ASP A 307 -0.60 34.18 9.57
N GLU A 308 0.45 33.79 8.85
CA GLU A 308 1.44 34.69 8.23
C GLU A 308 1.19 34.90 6.71
N VAL A 309 0.08 34.36 6.20
CA VAL A 309 -0.23 34.40 4.77
C VAL A 309 -0.86 35.74 4.39
N VAL A 310 -0.29 36.41 3.40
CA VAL A 310 -0.87 37.59 2.75
C VAL A 310 -1.82 37.12 1.65
N ARG A 311 -3.08 37.59 1.66
CA ARG A 311 -4.07 37.28 0.61
C ARG A 311 -4.25 38.46 -0.34
N ASP A 312 -4.29 38.17 -1.63
CA ASP A 312 -4.70 39.14 -2.64
C ASP A 312 -6.18 39.49 -2.49
N THR A 313 -6.46 40.70 -2.01
CA THR A 313 -7.84 41.18 -1.80
C THR A 313 -8.51 41.64 -3.09
N ALA A 314 -7.75 41.89 -4.17
CA ALA A 314 -8.25 42.67 -5.30
C ALA A 314 -8.85 41.81 -6.42
N VAL A 315 -8.25 40.65 -6.76
CA VAL A 315 -8.65 39.89 -7.95
C VAL A 315 -8.67 38.38 -7.72
N THR A 316 -7.59 37.80 -7.19
CA THR A 316 -7.37 36.35 -7.34
C THR A 316 -7.63 35.53 -6.08
N LYS A 317 -7.78 36.17 -4.92
CA LYS A 317 -7.90 35.52 -3.59
C LYS A 317 -6.77 34.52 -3.28
N LYS A 318 -5.64 34.62 -3.98
CA LYS A 318 -4.49 33.74 -3.78
C LYS A 318 -3.69 34.14 -2.55
N GLU A 319 -2.96 33.16 -2.03
CA GLU A 319 -2.23 33.18 -0.77
C GLU A 319 -0.71 33.28 -1.03
N PHE A 320 -0.04 34.21 -0.35
CA PHE A 320 1.39 34.53 -0.52
C PHE A 320 2.11 34.57 0.83
N CYS A 321 3.41 34.25 0.85
CA CYS A 321 4.22 34.29 2.07
C CYS A 321 4.74 35.68 2.46
N SER A 322 4.63 36.66 1.56
CA SER A 322 5.07 38.04 1.80
C SER A 322 4.50 38.98 0.76
N ASP A 323 4.45 40.28 1.07
CA ASP A 323 4.04 41.34 0.13
C ASP A 323 4.92 41.35 -1.13
N ARG A 324 6.21 41.05 -1.00
CA ARG A 324 7.12 40.95 -2.15
C ARG A 324 6.71 39.84 -3.13
N CYS A 325 6.24 38.70 -2.63
CA CYS A 325 5.72 37.62 -3.48
C CYS A 325 4.39 38.01 -4.15
N LEU A 326 3.53 38.75 -3.43
CA LEU A 326 2.30 39.31 -3.99
C LEU A 326 2.59 40.30 -5.12
N ASP A 327 3.55 41.22 -4.93
CA ASP A 327 3.94 42.22 -5.93
C ASP A 327 4.52 41.57 -7.19
N CYS A 328 5.41 40.58 -7.03
CA CYS A 328 5.94 39.80 -8.16
C CYS A 328 4.81 39.10 -8.92
N TYR A 329 3.87 38.47 -8.19
CA TYR A 329 2.71 37.84 -8.81
C TYR A 329 1.83 38.85 -9.56
N GLN A 330 1.61 40.04 -8.99
CA GLN A 330 0.82 41.09 -9.63
C GLN A 330 1.48 41.61 -10.91
N GLN A 331 2.81 41.74 -10.94
CA GLN A 331 3.53 42.19 -12.13
C GLN A 331 3.53 41.12 -13.24
N GLU A 332 3.80 39.86 -12.89
CA GLU A 332 3.99 38.79 -13.86
C GLU A 332 2.69 38.13 -14.33
N TYR A 333 1.69 38.00 -13.45
CA TYR A 333 0.54 37.13 -13.71
C TYR A 333 -0.82 37.80 -13.53
N ALA A 334 -0.94 38.93 -12.82
CA ALA A 334 -2.27 39.53 -12.61
C ALA A 334 -2.94 40.02 -13.90
N HIS A 335 -2.17 40.28 -14.96
CA HIS A 335 -2.74 40.65 -16.26
C HIS A 335 -3.47 39.48 -16.95
N LEU A 336 -3.22 38.22 -16.54
CA LEU A 336 -3.87 37.03 -17.09
C LEU A 336 -5.25 36.77 -16.47
N TYR A 337 -5.54 37.38 -15.32
CA TYR A 337 -6.82 37.22 -14.62
C TYR A 337 -7.68 38.47 -14.87
N PRO A 338 -8.80 38.36 -15.59
CA PRO A 338 -9.71 39.49 -15.79
C PRO A 338 -10.24 39.94 -14.43
N LYS A 339 -10.29 41.26 -14.22
CA LYS A 339 -10.96 41.85 -13.06
C LYS A 339 -12.46 41.63 -13.26
N GLU A 340 -13.05 40.74 -12.46
CA GLU A 340 -14.51 40.52 -12.42
C GLU A 340 -15.26 41.78 -11.96
#